data_AF-T0Q4M3-F1
#
_entry.id   AF-T0Q4M3-F1
#
_cell.length_a   1.000
_cell.length_b   1.000
_cell.length_c   1.000
_cell.angle_alpha   90.00
_cell.angle_beta   90.00
_cell.angle_gamma   90.00
#
_symmetry.space_group_name_H-M   'P 1'
#
loop_
_entity.id
_entity.type
_entity.pdbx_description
1 polymer ?
#
loop_
_entity_poly.entity_id
_entity_poly.type
_entity_poly.pdbx_seq_one_letter_code
_entity_poly.pdbx_strand_id
1 'polypeptide(L)'
;MQATAPSVKKLTSATSLDDYSTVLAAWPQWKCCINGSRVVQTNSKKFLFFHKVDIVYHVRVATATHRWIVHHTMADFRQLHEALLAAADNNAAFTDALVHFPLPREHLFGRRDMLVIKGMCGNLEHYLVNLLRYMQRTASDRDTARMSELLRVFLSPPTCLADPVEATPMARAKII
;
A
#
# COMPACT_ATOMS: atom_id res chain seq x y z
N MET A 1 27.46 4.34 -30.99
CA MET A 1 27.26 4.28 -29.53
C MET A 1 25.84 3.80 -29.28
N GLN A 2 25.66 2.53 -28.92
CA GLN A 2 24.35 1.92 -28.69
C GLN A 2 23.96 2.09 -27.22
N ALA A 3 22.82 2.74 -26.96
CA ALA A 3 22.24 2.85 -25.62
C ALA A 3 21.47 1.56 -25.31
N THR A 4 21.97 0.79 -24.35
CA THR A 4 21.30 -0.39 -23.80
C THR A 4 20.15 0.04 -22.89
N ALA A 5 18.93 -0.36 -23.24
CA ALA A 5 17.74 -0.13 -22.42
C ALA A 5 17.81 -0.94 -21.11
N PRO A 6 17.36 -0.40 -19.97
CA PRO A 6 17.32 -1.14 -18.71
C PRO A 6 16.23 -2.21 -18.75
N SER A 7 16.66 -3.47 -18.61
CA SER A 7 15.80 -4.64 -18.46
C SER A 7 14.99 -4.53 -17.18
N VAL A 8 13.69 -4.24 -17.31
CA VAL A 8 12.73 -4.25 -16.22
C VAL A 8 12.50 -5.72 -15.83
N LYS A 9 13.20 -6.16 -14.78
CA LYS A 9 12.96 -7.47 -14.16
C LYS A 9 11.51 -7.52 -13.69
N LYS A 10 10.70 -8.35 -14.35
CA LYS A 10 9.34 -8.72 -13.95
C LYS A 10 9.41 -9.31 -12.53
N LEU A 11 8.97 -8.55 -11.52
CA LEU A 11 8.88 -9.00 -10.14
C LEU A 11 7.58 -9.80 -9.99
N THR A 12 7.61 -11.06 -10.39
CA THR A 12 6.57 -12.04 -10.08
C THR A 12 7.21 -13.11 -9.21
N SER A 13 6.98 -13.03 -7.91
CA SER A 13 7.38 -14.08 -6.97
C SER A 13 6.19 -14.42 -6.10
N ALA A 14 5.53 -15.52 -6.43
CA ALA A 14 4.65 -16.22 -5.50
C ALA A 14 5.50 -16.60 -4.28
N THR A 15 5.17 -16.04 -3.11
CA THR A 15 5.92 -16.28 -1.88
C THR A 15 5.48 -17.64 -1.35
N SER A 16 6.40 -18.60 -1.16
CA SER A 16 6.07 -19.89 -0.54
C SER A 16 5.61 -19.67 0.92
N LEU A 17 4.85 -20.59 1.50
CA LEU A 17 4.37 -20.47 2.89
C LEU A 17 5.52 -20.39 3.91
N ASP A 18 6.61 -21.11 3.65
CA ASP A 18 7.83 -21.08 4.47
C ASP A 18 8.54 -19.72 4.37
N ASP A 19 8.56 -19.11 3.18
CA ASP A 19 9.06 -17.75 3.00
C ASP A 19 8.16 -16.72 3.71
N TYR A 20 6.84 -16.94 3.73
CA TYR A 20 5.90 -16.01 4.35
C TYR A 20 6.08 -15.93 5.87
N SER A 21 6.21 -17.07 6.55
CA SER A 21 6.49 -17.10 7.99
C SER A 21 7.83 -16.43 8.35
N THR A 22 8.86 -16.67 7.53
CA THR A 22 10.18 -16.05 7.66
C THR A 22 10.11 -14.53 7.48
N VAL A 23 9.34 -14.06 6.50
CA VAL A 23 9.11 -12.63 6.24
C VAL A 23 8.39 -11.97 7.41
N LEU A 24 7.34 -12.59 7.95
CA LEU A 24 6.60 -12.08 9.10
C LEU A 24 7.45 -12.02 10.38
N ALA A 25 8.31 -13.01 10.61
CA ALA A 25 9.23 -13.04 11.75
C ALA A 25 10.25 -11.89 11.70
N ALA A 26 10.59 -11.40 10.51
CA ALA A 26 11.52 -10.29 10.32
C ALA A 26 10.91 -8.89 10.59
N TRP A 27 9.73 -8.78 11.20
CA TRP A 27 9.01 -7.53 11.47
C TRP A 27 9.88 -6.35 11.95
N PRO A 28 10.81 -6.52 12.92
CA PRO A 28 11.65 -5.41 13.39
C PRO A 28 12.58 -4.81 12.32
N GLN A 29 12.83 -5.54 11.23
CA GLN A 29 13.71 -5.15 10.13
C GLN A 29 12.96 -4.58 8.93
N TRP A 30 11.62 -4.57 8.97
CA TRP A 30 10.80 -4.10 7.86
C TRP A 30 11.06 -2.62 7.62
N LYS A 31 11.18 -2.26 6.35
CA LYS A 31 11.26 -0.89 5.84
C LYS A 31 10.25 -0.75 4.71
N CYS A 32 9.58 0.39 4.63
CA CYS A 32 8.66 0.68 3.54
C CYS A 32 8.98 2.03 2.89
N CYS A 33 8.60 2.17 1.61
CA CYS A 33 8.57 3.43 0.87
C CYS A 33 7.52 3.36 -0.26
N ILE A 34 7.05 4.50 -0.74
CA ILE A 34 6.14 4.59 -1.88
C ILE A 34 6.96 4.89 -3.13
N ASN A 35 7.21 3.85 -3.94
CA ASN A 35 8.06 3.93 -5.14
C ASN A 35 7.32 4.57 -6.33
N GLY A 36 6.00 4.65 -6.27
CA GLY A 36 5.23 5.27 -7.34
C GLY A 36 3.75 5.15 -7.13
N SER A 37 3.02 5.59 -8.14
CA SER A 37 1.56 5.52 -8.17
C SER A 37 1.08 5.27 -9.60
N ARG A 38 -0.12 4.70 -9.68
CA ARG A 38 -0.82 4.46 -10.93
C ARG A 38 -2.21 5.04 -10.84
N VAL A 39 -2.59 5.81 -11.86
CA VAL A 39 -3.95 6.29 -12.00
C VAL A 39 -4.78 5.20 -12.67
N VAL A 40 -5.84 4.77 -12.01
CA VAL A 40 -6.78 3.75 -12.49
C VAL A 40 -8.14 4.43 -12.73
N GLN A 41 -8.65 4.26 -13.95
CA GLN A 41 -9.97 4.75 -14.29
C GLN A 41 -11.00 3.66 -13.99
N THR A 42 -11.83 3.90 -12.99
CA THR A 42 -12.93 3.00 -12.65
C THR A 42 -14.10 3.33 -13.58
N ASN A 43 -14.31 2.49 -14.59
CA ASN A 43 -15.46 2.59 -15.49
C ASN A 43 -16.74 2.18 -14.74
N SER A 44 -17.34 3.15 -14.04
CA SER A 44 -18.69 2.98 -13.51
C SER A 44 -19.68 2.95 -14.67
N LYS A 45 -20.21 1.78 -14.98
CA LYS A 45 -21.33 1.62 -15.94
C LYS A 45 -22.63 2.30 -15.46
N LYS A 46 -22.67 2.84 -14.24
CA LYS A 46 -23.90 3.34 -13.59
C LYS A 46 -24.05 4.87 -13.59
N PHE A 47 -23.02 5.65 -13.95
CA PHE A 47 -23.11 7.11 -14.01
C PHE A 47 -22.40 7.64 -15.25
N LEU A 48 -23.17 8.06 -16.26
CA LEU A 48 -22.68 8.52 -17.57
C LEU A 48 -21.79 9.78 -17.54
N PHE A 49 -21.64 10.47 -16.40
CA PHE A 49 -20.95 11.76 -16.32
C PHE A 49 -19.80 11.86 -15.32
N PHE A 50 -19.54 10.82 -14.52
CA PHE A 50 -18.45 10.84 -13.53
C PHE A 50 -17.55 9.63 -13.69
N HIS A 51 -16.54 9.76 -14.55
CA HIS A 51 -15.42 8.82 -14.54
C HIS A 51 -14.68 8.94 -13.21
N LYS A 52 -14.93 8.00 -12.30
CA LYS A 52 -14.20 7.91 -11.03
C LYS A 52 -12.76 7.52 -11.34
N VAL A 53 -11.84 8.39 -10.93
CA VAL A 53 -10.40 8.13 -11.00
C VAL A 53 -9.94 7.78 -9.61
N ASP A 54 -9.32 6.61 -9.48
CA ASP A 54 -8.68 6.13 -8.26
C ASP A 54 -7.16 6.08 -8.48
N ILE A 55 -6.39 6.35 -7.43
CA ILE A 55 -4.93 6.31 -7.46
C ILE A 55 -4.49 5.12 -6.62
N VAL A 56 -3.68 4.25 -7.22
CA VAL A 56 -3.05 3.11 -6.55
C VAL A 56 -1.60 3.48 -6.25
N TYR A 57 -1.24 3.48 -4.98
CA TYR A 57 0.10 3.71 -4.47
C TYR A 57 0.87 2.38 -4.39
N HIS A 58 2.08 2.37 -4.94
CA HIS A 58 2.94 1.20 -4.95
C HIS A 58 3.89 1.26 -3.75
N VAL A 59 3.51 0.60 -2.67
CA VAL A 59 4.30 0.56 -1.44
C VAL A 59 5.28 -0.59 -1.55
N ARG A 60 6.57 -0.26 -1.65
CA ARG A 60 7.65 -1.24 -1.61
C ARG A 60 7.97 -1.52 -0.16
N VAL A 61 7.95 -2.80 0.21
CA VAL A 61 8.37 -3.26 1.54
C VAL A 61 9.60 -4.13 1.38
N ALA A 62 10.54 -3.98 2.32
CA ALA A 62 11.81 -4.68 2.29
C ALA A 62 12.22 -5.11 3.69
N THR A 63 12.81 -6.30 3.77
CA THR A 63 13.61 -6.78 4.89
C THR A 63 15.07 -6.87 4.45
N ALA A 64 15.93 -7.43 5.30
CA ALA A 64 17.31 -7.74 4.92
C ALA A 64 17.38 -8.75 3.75
N THR A 65 16.45 -9.70 3.72
CA THR A 65 16.48 -10.86 2.82
C THR A 65 15.43 -10.81 1.70
N HIS A 66 14.30 -10.13 1.93
CA HIS A 66 13.15 -10.15 1.03
C HIS A 66 12.70 -8.75 0.63
N ARG A 67 12.07 -8.63 -0.54
CA ARG A 67 11.46 -7.39 -1.02
C ARG A 67 10.19 -7.70 -1.80
N TRP A 68 9.11 -6.98 -1.51
CA TRP A 68 7.84 -7.11 -2.21
C TRP A 68 7.19 -5.74 -2.40
N ILE A 69 6.09 -5.72 -3.14
CA ILE A 69 5.29 -4.52 -3.37
C ILE A 69 3.85 -4.85 -3.02
N VAL A 70 3.22 -3.98 -2.23
CA VAL A 70 1.78 -3.98 -1.98
C VAL A 70 1.15 -2.76 -2.65
N HIS A 71 -0.11 -2.91 -3.04
CA HIS A 71 -0.86 -1.92 -3.79
C HIS A 71 -2.02 -1.43 -2.93
N HIS A 72 -2.04 -0.13 -2.64
CA HIS A 72 -3.09 0.48 -1.81
C HIS A 72 -3.65 1.72 -2.46
N THR A 73 -4.94 1.94 -2.29
CA THR A 73 -5.64 3.17 -2.61
C THR A 73 -5.73 4.07 -1.39
N MET A 74 -6.10 5.34 -1.59
CA MET A 74 -6.36 6.25 -0.46
C MET A 74 -7.47 5.72 0.47
N ALA A 75 -8.42 4.94 -0.06
CA ALA A 75 -9.45 4.31 0.76
C ALA A 75 -8.87 3.26 1.71
N ASP A 76 -7.92 2.45 1.24
CA ASP A 76 -7.26 1.44 2.07
C ASP A 76 -6.45 2.10 3.21
N PHE A 77 -5.80 3.23 2.93
CA PHE A 77 -5.11 4.03 3.96
C PHE A 77 -6.07 4.58 5.02
N ARG A 78 -7.27 5.02 4.62
CA ARG A 78 -8.30 5.46 5.57
C ARG A 78 -8.81 4.31 6.43
N GLN A 79 -9.11 3.18 5.81
CA GLN A 79 -9.57 1.99 6.53
C GLN A 79 -8.52 1.54 7.56
N LEU A 80 -7.24 1.55 7.18
CA LEU A 80 -6.16 1.28 8.14
C LEU A 80 -6.17 2.29 9.29
N HIS A 81 -6.24 3.60 9.00
CA HIS A 81 -6.20 4.63 10.02
C HIS A 81 -7.39 4.55 10.98
N GLU A 82 -8.59 4.33 10.47
CA GLU A 82 -9.81 4.12 11.26
C GLU A 82 -9.71 2.85 12.10
N ALA A 83 -9.19 1.74 11.54
CA ALA A 83 -8.98 0.50 12.28
C ALA A 83 -7.94 0.66 13.40
N LEU A 84 -6.90 1.48 13.18
CA LEU A 84 -5.91 1.80 14.20
C LEU A 84 -6.50 2.65 15.33
N LEU A 85 -7.32 3.67 14.99
CA LEU A 85 -8.03 4.47 15.98
C LEU A 85 -8.97 3.60 16.83
N ALA A 86 -9.79 2.77 16.19
CA ALA A 86 -10.70 1.86 16.89
C ALA A 86 -9.96 0.82 17.74
N ALA A 87 -8.78 0.35 17.31
CA ALA A 87 -7.95 -0.53 18.12
C ALA A 87 -7.28 0.19 19.30
N ALA A 88 -7.14 1.51 19.22
CA ALA A 88 -6.50 2.37 20.20
C ALA A 88 -7.46 2.96 21.24
N ASP A 89 -8.77 2.66 21.17
CA ASP A 89 -9.80 3.21 22.07
C ASP A 89 -9.44 3.07 23.57
N ASN A 90 -8.68 2.04 23.94
CA ASN A 90 -8.22 1.81 25.33
C ASN A 90 -6.74 2.18 25.57
N ASN A 91 -6.05 2.75 24.59
CA ASN A 91 -4.63 3.13 24.66
C ASN A 91 -4.47 4.63 24.33
N ALA A 92 -4.57 5.46 25.37
CA ALA A 92 -4.47 6.92 25.25
C ALA A 92 -3.10 7.37 24.72
N ALA A 93 -2.01 6.68 25.10
CA ALA A 93 -0.66 6.99 24.62
C ALA A 93 -0.52 6.74 23.11
N PHE A 94 -1.13 5.67 22.60
CA PHE A 94 -1.16 5.40 21.18
C PHE A 94 -2.04 6.39 20.41
N THR A 95 -3.20 6.73 20.97
CA THR A 95 -4.10 7.72 20.37
C THR A 95 -3.42 9.08 20.26
N ASP A 96 -2.70 9.52 21.30
CA ASP A 96 -1.88 10.73 21.28
C ASP A 96 -0.76 10.65 20.23
N ALA A 97 -0.08 9.50 20.14
CA ALA A 97 0.92 9.28 19.11
C ALA A 97 0.34 9.38 17.68
N LEU A 98 -0.87 8.86 17.43
CA LEU A 98 -1.53 8.97 16.13
C LEU A 98 -1.84 10.41 15.72
N VAL A 99 -2.06 11.32 16.68
CA VAL A 99 -2.25 12.76 16.38
C VAL A 99 -1.00 13.35 15.72
N HIS A 100 0.19 12.84 16.05
CA HIS A 100 1.45 13.23 15.42
C HIS A 100 1.69 12.61 14.04
N PHE A 101 0.87 11.63 13.65
CA PHE A 101 0.92 10.97 12.34
C PHE A 101 -0.42 11.15 11.61
N PRO A 102 -0.86 12.38 11.30
CA PRO A 102 -2.15 12.59 10.69
C PRO A 102 -2.18 11.98 9.29
N LEU A 103 -3.25 11.24 8.99
CA LEU A 103 -3.48 10.74 7.64
C LEU A 103 -3.68 11.95 6.69
N PRO A 104 -2.93 12.04 5.58
CA PRO A 104 -3.07 13.12 4.62
C PRO A 104 -4.51 13.22 4.08
N ARG A 105 -5.06 14.42 4.00
CA ARG A 105 -6.42 14.63 3.47
C ARG A 105 -6.42 14.46 1.95
N GLU A 106 -7.45 13.80 1.43
CA GLU A 106 -7.61 13.66 -0.02
C GLU A 106 -8.01 15.01 -0.62
N HIS A 107 -7.35 15.39 -1.71
CA HIS A 107 -7.69 16.60 -2.44
C HIS A 107 -8.98 16.33 -3.25
N LEU A 108 -10.02 17.11 -2.98
CA LEU A 108 -11.31 17.00 -3.67
C LEU A 108 -11.23 17.46 -5.14
N PHE A 109 -10.21 18.27 -5.47
CA PHE A 109 -9.92 18.75 -6.82
C PHE A 109 -8.52 18.30 -7.24
N GLY A 110 -8.34 17.91 -8.52
CA GLY A 110 -7.00 17.59 -9.04
C GLY A 110 -6.52 16.15 -8.87
N ARG A 111 -7.42 15.16 -8.77
CA ARG A 111 -7.07 13.71 -8.74
C ARG A 111 -6.29 13.19 -9.96
N ARG A 112 -6.00 14.05 -10.94
CA ARG A 112 -5.23 13.77 -12.15
C ARG A 112 -3.93 14.58 -12.25
N ASP A 113 -3.72 15.55 -11.36
CA ASP A 113 -2.51 16.37 -11.37
C ASP A 113 -1.34 15.55 -10.81
N MET A 114 -0.33 15.34 -11.65
CA MET A 114 0.84 14.54 -11.30
C MET A 114 1.61 15.14 -10.10
N LEU A 115 1.65 16.47 -9.95
CA LEU A 115 2.33 17.12 -8.82
C LEU A 115 1.59 16.88 -7.51
N VAL A 116 0.26 16.94 -7.55
CA VAL A 116 -0.60 16.62 -6.39
C VAL A 116 -0.43 15.15 -6.01
N ILE A 117 -0.44 14.26 -7.00
CA ILE A 117 -0.23 12.82 -6.78
C ILE A 117 1.15 12.56 -6.17
N LYS A 118 2.21 13.19 -6.68
CA LYS A 118 3.57 13.04 -6.17
C LYS A 118 3.72 13.58 -4.76
N GLY A 119 3.13 14.74 -4.46
CA GLY A 119 3.09 15.29 -3.11
C GLY A 119 2.35 14.35 -2.15
N MET A 120 1.24 13.75 -2.60
CA MET A 120 0.50 12.76 -1.82
C MET A 120 1.32 11.50 -1.53
N CYS A 121 2.09 10.99 -2.51
CA CYS A 121 3.00 9.86 -2.28
C CYS A 121 3.99 10.16 -1.15
N GLY A 122 4.60 11.36 -1.14
CA GLY A 122 5.53 11.76 -0.08
C GLY A 122 4.87 11.84 1.30
N ASN A 123 3.67 12.41 1.37
CA ASN A 123 2.93 12.52 2.63
C ASN A 123 2.50 11.14 3.17
N LEU A 124 2.02 10.25 2.30
CA LEU A 124 1.64 8.88 2.67
C LEU A 124 2.86 8.03 3.06
N GLU A 125 3.99 8.21 2.38
CA GLU A 125 5.24 7.56 2.76
C GLU A 125 5.68 7.99 4.16
N HIS A 126 5.67 9.30 4.45
CA HIS A 126 6.03 9.81 5.76
C HIS A 126 5.11 9.26 6.86
N TYR A 127 3.80 9.23 6.61
CA TYR A 127 2.82 8.60 7.49
C TYR A 127 3.16 7.12 7.79
N LEU A 128 3.35 6.31 6.74
CA LEU A 128 3.66 4.87 6.89
C LEU A 128 4.98 4.61 7.60
N VAL A 129 6.03 5.33 7.23
CA VAL A 129 7.37 5.14 7.80
C VAL A 129 7.36 5.45 9.30
N ASN A 130 6.69 6.53 9.70
CA ASN A 130 6.60 6.90 11.10
C ASN A 130 5.74 5.92 11.90
N LEU A 131 4.60 5.51 11.34
CA LEU A 131 3.75 4.51 11.96
C LEU A 131 4.50 3.18 12.15
N LEU A 132 5.20 2.69 11.12
CA LEU A 132 6.00 1.46 11.20
C LEU A 132 7.09 1.57 12.25
N ARG A 133 7.84 2.67 12.29
CA ARG A 133 8.88 2.89 13.31
C ARG A 133 8.31 2.93 14.72
N TYR A 134 7.15 3.58 14.90
CA TYR A 134 6.49 3.65 16.19
C TYR A 134 6.06 2.25 16.67
N MET A 135 5.43 1.45 15.80
CA MET A 135 5.01 0.08 16.10
C MET A 135 6.20 -0.83 16.41
N GLN A 136 7.29 -0.72 15.64
CA GLN A 136 8.50 -1.51 15.88
C GLN A 136 9.14 -1.18 17.24
N ARG A 137 9.10 0.08 17.67
CA ARG A 137 9.61 0.50 18.99
C ARG A 137 8.73 0.06 20.15
N THR A 138 7.43 -0.05 19.92
CA THR A 138 6.44 -0.41 20.94
C THR A 138 6.02 -1.88 20.88
N ALA A 139 6.67 -2.70 20.04
CA ALA A 139 6.28 -4.08 19.78
C ALA A 139 6.30 -5.02 21.01
N SER A 140 7.01 -4.64 22.07
CA SER A 140 7.02 -5.37 23.36
C SER A 140 5.80 -5.09 24.24
N ASP A 141 5.05 -4.03 23.93
CA ASP A 141 3.86 -3.65 24.66
C ASP A 141 2.67 -4.49 24.21
N ARG A 142 1.97 -5.10 25.17
CA ARG A 142 0.77 -5.91 24.88
C ARG A 142 -0.36 -5.05 24.36
N ASP A 143 -0.40 -3.79 24.77
CA ASP A 143 -1.48 -2.88 24.42
C ASP A 143 -1.37 -2.44 22.96
N THR A 144 -0.20 -2.53 22.32
CA THR A 144 0.03 -2.16 20.91
C THR A 144 0.03 -3.36 19.95
N ALA A 145 -0.09 -4.60 20.47
CA ALA A 145 0.01 -5.82 19.68
C ALA A 145 -1.04 -5.88 18.56
N ARG A 146 -2.30 -5.50 18.87
CA ARG A 146 -3.38 -5.48 17.88
C ARG A 146 -3.13 -4.48 16.75
N MET A 147 -2.58 -3.31 17.07
CA MET A 147 -2.29 -2.28 16.09
C MET A 147 -1.09 -2.63 15.22
N SER A 148 -0.07 -3.25 15.83
CA SER A 148 1.06 -3.83 15.11
C SER A 148 0.60 -4.89 14.12
N GLU A 149 -0.37 -5.72 14.50
CA GLU A 149 -0.94 -6.73 13.61
C GLU A 149 -1.67 -6.11 12.42
N LEU A 150 -2.49 -5.09 12.64
CA LEU A 150 -3.18 -4.37 11.55
C LEU A 150 -2.19 -3.83 10.52
N LEU A 151 -1.11 -3.19 10.97
CA LEU A 151 -0.08 -2.67 10.08
C LEU A 151 0.72 -3.79 9.39
N ARG A 152 0.99 -4.88 10.11
CA ARG A 152 1.69 -6.04 9.57
C ARG A 152 0.90 -6.70 8.45
N VAL A 153 -0.40 -6.88 8.64
CA VAL A 153 -1.32 -7.38 7.60
C VAL A 153 -1.36 -6.43 6.41
N PHE A 154 -1.52 -5.13 6.66
CA PHE A 154 -1.55 -4.11 5.60
C PHE A 154 -0.30 -4.14 4.71
N LEU A 155 0.88 -4.31 5.31
CA LEU A 155 2.16 -4.34 4.60
C LEU A 155 2.62 -5.75 4.19
N SER A 156 1.86 -6.80 4.51
CA SER A 156 2.27 -8.19 4.25
C SER A 156 2.35 -8.49 2.75
N PRO A 157 3.22 -9.43 2.33
CA PRO A 157 3.24 -9.89 0.95
C PRO A 157 1.85 -10.33 0.50
N PRO A 158 1.40 -9.97 -0.71
CA PRO A 158 0.12 -10.45 -1.23
C PRO A 158 0.17 -11.98 -1.27
N THR A 159 -0.71 -12.63 -0.51
CA THR A 159 -0.87 -14.08 -0.59
C THR A 159 -1.50 -14.39 -1.95
N CYS A 160 -0.84 -15.22 -2.76
CA CYS A 160 -1.32 -15.64 -4.08
C CYS A 160 -2.53 -16.59 -3.99
N LEU A 161 -3.57 -16.22 -3.24
CA LEU A 161 -4.87 -16.90 -3.23
C LEU A 161 -5.91 -16.20 -4.13
N ALA A 162 -5.55 -15.07 -4.73
CA ALA A 162 -6.36 -14.41 -5.75
C ALA A 162 -5.53 -14.27 -7.03
N ASP A 163 -5.85 -15.09 -8.02
CA ASP A 163 -5.39 -14.86 -9.39
C ASP A 163 -5.72 -13.41 -9.78
N PRO A 164 -4.76 -12.65 -10.36
CA PRO A 164 -5.10 -11.41 -11.01
C PRO A 164 -5.94 -11.78 -12.23
N VAL A 165 -7.26 -11.67 -12.09
CA VAL A 165 -8.29 -11.61 -13.14
C VAL A 165 -7.69 -11.75 -14.53
N GLU A 166 -7.80 -12.96 -15.10
CA GLU A 166 -7.48 -13.24 -16.49
C GLU A 166 -8.00 -12.11 -17.36
N ALA A 167 -7.08 -11.30 -17.88
CA ALA A 167 -7.36 -10.40 -18.97
C ALA A 167 -7.68 -11.29 -20.17
N THR A 168 -8.97 -11.59 -20.35
CA THR A 168 -9.46 -12.29 -21.53
C THR A 168 -9.10 -11.42 -22.74
N PRO A 169 -8.28 -11.90 -23.69
CA PRO A 169 -8.04 -11.16 -24.91
C PRO A 169 -9.33 -11.24 -25.75
N MET A 170 -10.20 -10.22 -25.67
CA MET A 170 -11.31 -10.13 -26.61
C MET A 170 -10.78 -9.88 -28.02
N ALA A 171 -11.16 -10.80 -28.89
CA ALA A 171 -10.70 -10.99 -30.25
C ALA A 171 -10.79 -9.75 -31.14
N ARG A 172 -9.80 -9.61 -32.04
CA ARG A 172 -9.89 -8.73 -33.21
C ARG A 172 -11.07 -9.16 -34.08
N ALA A 173 -12.10 -8.34 -34.18
CA ALA A 173 -13.06 -8.45 -35.27
C ALA A 173 -12.37 -8.00 -36.57
N LYS A 174 -12.23 -8.93 -37.53
CA LYS A 174 -12.00 -8.59 -38.94
C LYS A 174 -13.29 -8.01 -39.48
N ILE A 175 -13.23 -6.82 -40.09
CA ILE A 175 -14.30 -6.34 -40.96
C ILE A 175 -13.83 -6.62 -42.39
N ILE A 176 -14.61 -7.43 -43.10
CA ILE A 176 -14.58 -7.62 -44.55
C ILE A 176 -15.39 -6.47 -45.15
#